data_AF-A0A929DXW7-F1
#
_entry.id   AF-A0A929DXW7-F1
#
_cell.length_a   1.000
_cell.length_b   1.000
_cell.length_c   1.000
_cell.angle_alpha   90.00
_cell.angle_beta   90.00
_cell.angle_gamma   90.00
#
_symmetry.space_group_name_H-M   'P 1'
#
loop_
_entity.id
_entity.type
_entity.pdbx_description
1 polymer ?
#
loop_
_entity_poly.entity_id
_entity_poly.type
_entity_poly.pdbx_seq_one_letter_code
_entity_poly.pdbx_strand_id
1 'polypeptide(L)' 'SVSSFTGGTDALGDVLLRIEDNGRVVIGHGLDPDIITAAGKAYLNGLNRHVYLQKEAEKNN' A
#
# COMPACT_ATOMS: atom_id res chain seq x y z
N SER A 1 7.74 -7.96 -3.15
CA SER A 1 8.54 -8.63 -2.10
C SER A 1 8.02 -8.16 -0.76
N VAL A 2 7.63 -9.07 0.14
CA VAL A 2 7.26 -8.74 1.53
C VAL A 2 8.53 -8.93 2.37
N SER A 3 9.06 -7.86 2.93
CA SER A 3 10.24 -7.88 3.79
C SER A 3 9.81 -7.65 5.23
N SER A 4 9.61 -8.73 6.00
CA SER A 4 9.38 -8.63 7.44
C SER A 4 10.72 -8.42 8.13
N PHE A 5 10.96 -7.23 8.66
CA PHE A 5 11.98 -7.03 9.68
C PHE A 5 11.33 -7.24 11.04
N THR A 6 12.11 -7.73 12.00
CA THR A 6 11.81 -7.92 13.43
C THR A 6 11.07 -9.22 13.82
N GLY A 7 11.80 -10.07 14.56
CA GLY A 7 11.25 -11.15 15.36
C GLY A 7 11.12 -10.67 16.81
N GLY A 8 9.95 -10.92 17.41
CA GLY A 8 9.60 -10.49 18.76
C GLY A 8 8.30 -9.68 18.76
N THR A 9 7.59 -9.72 19.88
CA THR A 9 6.26 -9.10 20.11
C THR A 9 6.19 -7.59 19.79
N ASP A 10 7.33 -6.89 19.64
CA ASP A 10 7.44 -5.47 19.29
C ASP A 10 7.82 -5.23 17.82
N ALA A 11 7.55 -6.21 16.96
CA ALA A 11 7.89 -6.13 15.56
C ALA A 11 6.97 -5.17 14.81
N LEU A 12 7.48 -4.02 14.34
CA LEU A 12 6.73 -3.16 13.42
C LEU A 12 6.70 -3.80 12.03
N GLY A 13 5.52 -4.23 11.60
CA GLY A 13 5.25 -4.66 10.24
C GLY A 13 5.22 -3.47 9.30
N ASP A 14 6.33 -3.26 8.56
CA ASP A 14 6.38 -2.38 7.41
C ASP A 14 5.98 -3.16 6.15
N VAL A 15 4.84 -2.75 5.55
CA VAL A 15 4.31 -3.36 4.34
C VAL A 15 4.25 -2.32 3.23
N LEU A 16 4.97 -2.61 2.15
CA LEU A 16 4.91 -1.89 0.89
C LEU A 16 4.21 -2.75 -0.17
N LEU A 17 3.11 -2.25 -0.70
CA LEU A 17 2.32 -2.92 -1.74
C LEU A 17 2.45 -2.15 -3.06
N ARG A 18 2.90 -2.81 -4.11
CA ARG A 18 2.95 -2.23 -5.46
C ARG A 18 1.70 -2.66 -6.22
N ILE A 19 0.85 -1.70 -6.54
CA ILE A 19 -0.36 -1.88 -7.36
C ILE A 19 -0.02 -1.36 -8.75
N GLU A 20 -0.23 -2.20 -9.76
CA GLU A 20 -0.02 -1.85 -11.16
C GLU A 20 -1.34 -2.03 -11.90
N ASP A 21 -1.79 -0.98 -12.59
CA ASP A 21 -3.00 -1.00 -13.40
C ASP A 21 -2.86 -0.06 -14.59
N ASN A 22 -3.20 -0.54 -15.78
CA ASN A 22 -3.17 0.23 -17.04
C ASN A 22 -1.86 1.02 -17.28
N GLY A 23 -0.71 0.42 -16.94
CA GLY A 23 0.62 1.04 -17.06
C GLY A 23 0.96 2.07 -15.98
N ARG A 24 0.08 2.30 -15.01
CA ARG A 24 0.32 3.16 -13.84
C ARG A 24 0.70 2.30 -12.65
N VAL A 25 1.75 2.72 -11.95
CA VAL A 25 2.26 2.03 -10.77
C VAL A 25 2.04 2.93 -9.56
N VAL A 26 1.37 2.39 -8.56
CA VAL A 26 1.11 3.05 -7.28
C VAL A 26 1.68 2.21 -6.16
N ILE A 27 2.26 2.86 -5.17
CA ILE A 27 2.77 2.20 -3.98
C ILE A 27 1.84 2.54 -2.81
N GLY A 28 1.28 1.51 -2.19
CA GLY A 28 0.60 1.56 -0.91
C GLY A 28 1.57 1.21 0.21
N HIS A 29 1.45 1.89 1.34
CA HIS A 29 2.31 1.70 2.51
C HIS A 29 1.45 1.53 3.76
N GLY A 30 1.80 0.56 4.60
CA GLY A 30 1.12 0.27 5.84
C GLY A 30 2.13 -0.06 6.93
N LEU A 31 2.00 0.62 8.06
CA LEU A 31 2.81 0.42 9.26
C LEU A 31 1.87 0.01 10.39
N ASP A 32 2.09 -1.19 10.90
CA ASP A 32 1.38 -1.70 12.07
C ASP A 32 2.17 -2.81 12.77
N PRO A 33 2.16 -2.90 14.11
CA PRO A 33 2.70 -4.06 14.82
C PRO A 33 2.06 -5.40 14.40
N ASP A 34 0.79 -5.37 13.99
CA ASP A 34 0.12 -6.53 13.42
C ASP A 34 0.27 -6.55 11.89
N ILE A 35 0.93 -7.58 11.37
CA ILE A 35 1.25 -7.69 9.94
C ILE A 35 0.01 -7.74 9.04
N ILE A 36 -1.10 -8.30 9.51
CA ILE A 36 -2.36 -8.39 8.75
C ILE A 36 -3.00 -7.00 8.65
N THR A 37 -2.96 -6.26 9.75
CA THR A 37 -3.42 -4.88 9.82
C THR A 37 -2.55 -3.94 8.98
N ALA A 38 -1.22 -4.11 9.03
CA ALA A 38 -0.28 -3.39 8.16
C ALA A 38 -0.59 -3.65 6.68
N ALA A 39 -0.83 -4.90 6.30
CA ALA A 39 -1.17 -5.27 4.93
C ALA A 39 -2.51 -4.65 4.48
N GLY A 40 -3.53 -4.65 5.34
CA GLY A 40 -4.81 -3.99 5.08
C GLY A 40 -4.65 -2.48 4.87
N LYS A 41 -3.86 -1.81 5.73
CA LYS A 41 -3.53 -0.38 5.61
C LYS A 41 -2.78 -0.08 4.31
N ALA A 42 -1.78 -0.90 3.96
CA ALA A 42 -1.02 -0.75 2.73
C ALA A 42 -1.92 -0.89 1.49
N TYR A 43 -2.83 -1.87 1.49
CA TYR A 43 -3.78 -2.08 0.41
C TYR A 43 -4.75 -0.90 0.24
N LEU A 44 -5.38 -0.46 1.33
CA LEU A 44 -6.30 0.68 1.30
C LEU A 44 -5.61 1.97 0.84
N ASN A 45 -4.39 2.24 1.33
CA ASN A 45 -3.62 3.41 0.92
C ASN A 45 -3.25 3.35 -0.57
N GLY A 46 -2.82 2.19 -1.06
CA GLY A 46 -2.50 1.99 -2.47
C GLY A 46 -3.74 2.15 -3.36
N LEU A 47 -4.87 1.57 -2.96
CA LEU A 47 -6.12 1.60 -3.73
C LEU A 47 -6.73 3.01 -3.76
N ASN A 48 -6.76 3.71 -2.63
CA ASN A 48 -7.21 5.10 -2.57
C ASN A 48 -6.39 5.99 -3.49
N ARG A 49 -5.06 5.84 -3.46
CA ARG A 49 -4.16 6.60 -4.32
C ARG A 49 -4.33 6.23 -5.79
N HIS A 50 -4.57 4.97 -6.10
CA HIS A 50 -4.87 4.52 -7.44
C HIS A 50 -6.17 5.14 -8.01
N VAL A 51 -7.27 5.07 -7.26
CA VAL A 51 -8.56 5.67 -7.66
C VAL A 51 -8.46 7.18 -7.77
N TYR A 52 -7.72 7.83 -6.87
CA TYR A 52 -7.47 9.28 -6.95
C TYR A 52 -6.76 9.67 -8.25
N LEU A 53 -5.69 8.95 -8.61
CA LEU A 53 -4.94 9.18 -9.85
C LEU A 53 -5.76 8.85 -11.10
N GLN A 54 -6.66 7.87 -11.04
CA GLN A 54 -7.61 7.62 -12.13
C GLN A 54 -8.57 8.80 -12.32
N LYS A 55 -9.21 9.27 -11.24
CA LYS A 55 -10.14 10.41 -11.29
C LYS A 55 -9.49 11.71 -11.74
N GLU A 56 -8.25 11.97 -11.34
CA GLU A 56 -7.50 13.15 -11.82
C GLU A 56 -7.21 13.06 -13.32
N ALA A 57 -6.93 11.87 -13.85
CA ALA A 57 -6.73 11.70 -15.29
C ALA A 57 -8.03 11.90 -16.09
N GLU A 58 -9.17 11.49 -15.54
CA GLU A 58 -10.48 11.67 -16.19
C GLU A 58 -10.96 13.14 -16.16
N LYS A 59 -10.54 13.93 -15.17
CA LYS A 59 -10.88 15.36 -15.06
C LYS A 59 -10.07 16.28 -15.97
N ASN A 60 -8.93 15.84 -16.48
CA ASN A 60 -8.05 16.62 -17.35
C ASN A 60 -8.27 16.34 -18.84
N ASN A 61 -9.41 15.74 -19.20
CA ASN A 61 -9.80 15.38 -20.58
C ASN A 61 -11.19 15.92 -20.91
#